data_AF-U1QV33-F1
#
_entry.id   AF-U1QV33-F1
#
_cell.length_a   1.000
_cell.length_b   1.000
_cell.length_c   1.000
_cell.angle_alpha   90.00
_cell.angle_beta   90.00
_cell.angle_gamma   90.00
#
_symmetry.space_group_name_H-M   'P 1'
#
loop_
_entity.id
_entity.type
_entity.pdbx_description
1 polymer ?
#
loop_
_entity_poly.entity_id
_entity_poly.type
_entity_poly.pdbx_seq_one_letter_code
_entity_poly.pdbx_strand_id
1 'polypeptide(L)' 'MTVTNTGAESLELDRLDTLVDGEYVPPAERRSTVAGRPDTAVVLPNETVRLSISVTTEPERIKLVSKSGVAAIAEVR' A
#
# COMPACT_ATOMS: atom_id res chain seq x y z
N MET A 1 -5.54 2.40 -4.29
CA MET A 1 -5.80 0.94 -4.19
C MET A 1 -6.26 0.57 -2.79
N THR A 2 -6.78 -0.63 -2.60
CA THR A 2 -7.14 -1.20 -1.29
C THR A 2 -6.46 -2.55 -1.13
N VAL A 3 -5.82 -2.81 0.02
CA VAL A 3 -5.12 -4.07 0.32
C VAL A 3 -5.48 -4.52 1.74
N THR A 4 -5.74 -5.81 1.92
CA THR A 4 -6.01 -6.40 3.24
C THR A 4 -4.79 -7.16 3.72
N ASN A 5 -4.40 -6.98 4.99
CA ASN A 5 -3.38 -7.80 5.62
C ASN A 5 -3.97 -9.19 5.96
N THR A 6 -3.73 -10.17 5.10
CA THR A 6 -4.16 -11.56 5.30
C THR A 6 -3.16 -12.39 6.11
N GLY A 7 -2.04 -11.79 6.53
CA GLY A 7 -1.03 -12.43 7.36
C GLY A 7 -1.38 -12.41 8.86
N ALA A 8 -0.60 -13.14 9.66
CA ALA A 8 -0.74 -13.16 11.11
C ALA A 8 0.04 -12.03 11.83
N GLU A 9 0.93 -11.35 11.12
CA GLU A 9 1.76 -10.26 11.66
C GLU A 9 1.21 -8.90 11.29
N SER A 10 1.45 -7.90 12.16
CA SER A 10 1.17 -6.49 11.84
C SER A 10 2.15 -5.95 10.79
N LEU A 11 1.66 -5.09 9.90
CA LEU A 11 2.48 -4.42 8.90
C LEU A 11 2.67 -2.95 9.26
N GLU A 12 3.91 -2.48 9.29
CA GLU A 12 4.25 -1.05 9.40
C GLU A 12 4.16 -0.40 8.01
N LEU A 13 3.38 0.67 7.87
CA LEU A 13 3.12 1.31 6.57
C LEU A 13 4.36 1.94 5.94
N ASP A 14 5.25 2.49 6.76
CA ASP A 14 6.52 3.08 6.32
C ASP A 14 7.51 2.02 5.79
N ARG A 15 7.29 0.75 6.11
CA ARG A 15 8.05 -0.41 5.61
C ARG A 15 7.37 -1.11 4.43
N LEU A 16 6.32 -0.52 3.88
CA LEU A 16 5.74 -0.97 2.64
C LEU A 16 6.33 -0.18 1.48
N ASP A 17 6.97 -0.89 0.56
CA ASP A 17 7.42 -0.31 -0.70
C ASP A 17 6.27 -0.27 -1.69
N THR A 18 6.09 0.86 -2.36
CA THR A 18 5.09 0.99 -3.42
C THR A 18 5.77 1.32 -4.73
N LEU A 19 5.33 0.63 -5.77
CA LEU A 19 5.75 0.82 -7.14
C LEU A 19 4.52 1.14 -7.99
N VAL A 20 4.58 2.23 -8.75
CA VAL A 20 3.59 2.59 -9.79
C VAL A 20 4.29 2.43 -11.12
N ASP A 21 3.81 1.53 -11.98
CA ASP A 21 4.45 1.18 -13.26
C ASP A 21 5.93 0.80 -13.18
N GLY A 22 6.36 0.34 -12.00
CA GLY A 22 7.75 -0.02 -11.71
C GLY A 22 8.59 1.11 -11.11
N GLU A 23 8.05 2.33 -11.02
CA GLU A 23 8.70 3.45 -10.35
C GLU A 23 8.38 3.48 -8.86
N TYR A 24 9.42 3.67 -8.03
CA TYR A 24 9.28 3.72 -6.58
C TYR A 24 8.58 4.99 -6.12
N VAL A 25 7.55 4.84 -5.28
CA VAL A 25 6.82 5.95 -4.67
C VAL A 25 7.19 6.05 -3.19
N PRO A 26 7.84 7.15 -2.76
CA PRO A 26 8.26 7.32 -1.37
C PRO A 26 7.04 7.45 -0.43
N PRO A 27 7.17 7.09 0.86
CA PRO A 27 6.09 7.25 1.85
C PRO A 27 5.49 8.66 1.90
N ALA A 28 6.30 9.70 1.71
CA ALA A 28 5.88 11.10 1.77
C ALA A 28 4.88 11.50 0.66
N GLU A 29 4.86 10.78 -0.46
CA GLU A 29 3.96 11.01 -1.59
C GLU A 29 2.68 10.17 -1.54
N ARG A 30 2.51 9.41 -0.44
CA ARG A 30 1.38 8.51 -0.23
C ARG A 30 0.52 9.00 0.91
N ARG A 31 -0.79 8.82 0.77
CA ARG A 31 -1.74 8.94 1.89
C ARG A 31 -2.36 7.58 2.16
N SER A 32 -2.51 7.25 3.43
CA SER A 32 -3.03 5.96 3.88
C SER A 32 -4.16 6.12 4.89
N THR A 33 -5.18 5.28 4.79
CA THR A 33 -6.14 5.07 5.87
C THR A 33 -6.22 3.58 6.20
N VAL A 34 -6.21 3.24 7.48
CA VAL A 34 -6.25 1.84 7.96
C VAL A 34 -7.57 1.59 8.65
N ALA A 35 -8.38 0.66 8.14
CA ALA A 35 -9.72 0.40 8.65
C ALA A 35 -10.57 1.70 8.78
N GLY A 36 -10.42 2.62 7.83
CA GLY A 36 -11.09 3.93 7.84
C GLY A 36 -10.47 4.97 8.79
N ARG A 37 -9.43 4.61 9.55
CA ARG A 37 -8.72 5.51 10.47
C ARG A 37 -7.57 6.21 9.74
N PRO A 38 -7.53 7.56 9.71
CA PRO A 38 -6.35 8.28 9.25
C PRO A 38 -5.21 8.13 10.28
N ASP A 39 -4.00 8.57 9.89
CA ASP A 39 -2.82 8.71 10.77
C ASP A 39 -2.42 7.45 11.55
N THR A 40 -2.84 6.27 11.06
CA THR A 40 -2.50 4.99 11.66
C THR A 40 -1.29 4.41 10.94
N ALA A 41 -0.19 4.18 11.66
CA ALA A 41 1.07 3.70 11.10
C ALA A 41 1.14 2.17 10.89
N VAL A 42 0.18 1.42 11.45
CA VAL A 42 0.23 -0.05 11.50
C VAL A 42 -1.09 -0.65 11.00
N VAL A 43 -1.00 -1.69 10.16
CA VAL A 43 -2.12 -2.50 9.69
C VAL A 43 -2.09 -3.84 10.42
N LEU A 44 -3.05 -4.08 11.30
CA LEU A 44 -3.16 -5.34 12.03
C LEU A 44 -3.65 -6.48 11.11
N PRO A 45 -3.53 -7.75 11.53
CA PRO A 45 -4.14 -8.86 10.82
C PRO A 45 -5.63 -8.62 10.54
N ASN A 46 -6.05 -8.93 9.31
CA ASN A 46 -7.39 -8.71 8.76
C ASN A 46 -7.80 -7.23 8.59
N GLU A 47 -6.96 -6.27 8.95
CA GLU A 47 -7.24 -4.88 8.62
C GLU A 47 -6.95 -4.58 7.16
N THR A 48 -7.70 -3.62 6.64
CA THR A 48 -7.58 -3.15 5.26
C THR A 48 -6.99 -1.76 5.24
N VAL A 49 -5.94 -1.57 4.45
CA VAL A 49 -5.37 -0.27 4.14
C VAL A 49 -5.87 0.23 2.79
N ARG A 50 -6.25 1.50 2.73
CA ARG A 50 -6.47 2.24 1.50
C ARG A 50 -5.29 3.16 1.26
N LEU A 51 -4.60 2.96 0.13
CA LEU A 51 -3.50 3.82 -0.31
C LEU A 51 -3.98 4.72 -1.44
N SER A 52 -3.73 6.02 -1.27
CA SER A 52 -4.01 7.07 -2.24
C SER A 52 -2.68 7.68 -2.68
N ILE A 53 -2.46 7.69 -3.99
CA ILE A 53 -1.24 8.18 -4.64
C ILE A 53 -1.69 9.12 -5.75
N SER A 54 -1.10 10.31 -5.80
CA SER A 54 -1.35 11.27 -6.88
C SER A 54 -0.43 10.93 -8.05
N VAL A 55 -1.03 10.65 -9.21
CA VAL A 55 -0.34 10.29 -10.45
C VAL A 55 -0.80 11.22 -11.57
N THR A 56 0.10 11.53 -12.51
CA THR A 56 -0.19 12.43 -13.64
C THR A 56 -0.93 11.72 -14.78
N THR A 57 -0.76 10.41 -14.90
CA THR A 57 -1.42 9.53 -15.86
C THR A 57 -2.04 8.35 -15.13
N GLU A 58 -3.07 7.75 -15.72
CA GLU A 58 -3.61 6.49 -15.21
C GLU A 58 -2.51 5.41 -15.29
N PRO A 59 -2.15 4.75 -14.17
CA PRO A 59 -1.11 3.75 -14.18
C PRO A 59 -1.62 2.45 -14.80
N GLU A 60 -0.73 1.60 -15.29
CA GLU A 60 -1.09 0.24 -15.73
C GLU A 60 -1.07 -0.74 -14.56
N ARG A 61 -0.16 -0.53 -13.60
CA ARG A 61 0.05 -1.44 -12.50
C ARG A 61 0.55 -0.73 -11.25
N ILE A 62 -0.01 -1.13 -10.12
CA ILE A 62 0.51 -0.75 -8.81
C ILE A 62 0.88 -1.99 -8.00
N LYS A 63 2.09 -1.99 -7.45
CA LYS A 63 2.62 -3.06 -6.62
C LYS A 63 2.96 -2.54 -5.23
N LEU A 64 2.51 -3.25 -4.21
CA LEU A 64 2.81 -2.99 -2.81
C LEU A 64 3.58 -4.18 -2.25
N VAL A 65 4.72 -3.94 -1.60
CA VAL A 65 5.61 -5.00 -1.11
C VAL A 65 5.88 -4.79 0.37
N SER A 66 5.69 -5.84 1.17
CA SER A 66 6.09 -5.83 2.58
C SER A 66 7.59 -6.03 2.75
N LYS A 67 8.14 -5.67 3.90
CA LYS A 67 9.53 -5.99 4.28
C LYS A 67 9.90 -7.47 4.13
N SER A 68 8.94 -8.38 4.35
CA SER A 68 9.15 -9.83 4.18
C SER A 68 9.14 -10.29 2.72
N GLY A 69 8.90 -9.38 1.77
CA GLY A 69 8.86 -9.67 0.33
C GLY A 69 7.49 -10.11 -0.18
N VAL A 70 6.47 -10.18 0.67
CA VAL A 70 5.09 -10.49 0.25
C VAL A 70 4.54 -9.29 -0.52
N ALA A 71 4.01 -9.54 -1.71
CA ALA A 71 3.54 -8.49 -2.60
C ALA A 71 2.04 -8.63 -2.92
N ALA A 72 1.35 -7.49 -2.94
CA ALA A 72 0.04 -7.33 -3.54
C ALA A 72 0.19 -6.53 -4.84
N ILE A 73 -0.49 -6.96 -5.90
CA ILE A 73 -0.44 -6.31 -7.23
C ILE A 73 -1.87 -5.98 -7.64
N ALA A 74 -2.07 -4.75 -8.11
CA ALA A 74 -3.30 -4.30 -8.74
C ALA A 74 -2.99 -3.84 -10.17
N GLU A 75 -3.58 -4.53 -11.15
CA GLU A 75 -3.59 -4.09 -12.55
C GLU A 75 -4.72 -3.05 -12.71
N VAL A 76 -4.43 -1.97 -13.43
CA VAL A 76 -5.34 -0.85 -13.70
C VAL A 76 -5.46 -0.78 -15.21
N ARG A 77 -6.66 -1.03 -15.74
CA ARG A 77 -6.97 -1.12 -17.17
C ARG A 77 -8.26 -0.40 -17.47
#